data_AF-A0A356AST4-F1
#
_entry.id   AF-A0A356AST4-F1
#
_cell.length_a   1.000
_cell.length_b   1.000
_cell.length_c   1.000
_cell.angle_alpha   90.00
_cell.angle_beta   90.00
_cell.angle_gamma   90.00
#
_symmetry.space_group_name_H-M   'P 1'
#
loop_
_entity.id
_entity.type
_entity.pdbx_description
1 polymer ?
#
loop_
_entity_poly.entity_id
_entity_poly.type
_entity_poly.pdbx_seq_one_letter_code
_entity_poly.pdbx_strand_id
1 'polypeptide(L)'
;MLHDELTVEQMKQGLSKPRNRGIANAFVYMGIVETWGSGIPKIYAESTAYRLREPELIPSDLILELTYTAMNPSLMALMALAWTVT
;
A
#
# COMPACT_ATOMS: atom_id res chain seq x y z
N MET A 1 -4.50 12.99 13.63
CA MET A 1 -5.50 13.45 12.64
C MET A 1 -4.87 13.43 11.26
N LEU A 2 -5.46 12.72 10.30
CA LEU A 2 -5.24 13.06 8.88
C LEU A 2 -5.66 14.52 8.73
N HIS A 3 -4.86 15.35 8.05
CA HIS A 3 -5.27 16.74 7.79
C HIS A 3 -6.71 16.75 7.27
N ASP A 4 -7.56 17.59 7.85
CA ASP A 4 -9.04 17.60 7.74
C ASP A 4 -9.62 17.65 6.31
N GLU A 5 -8.79 17.63 5.27
CA GLU A 5 -9.17 17.76 3.87
C GLU A 5 -9.08 16.46 3.05
N LEU A 6 -8.54 15.36 3.59
CA LEU A 6 -8.24 14.16 2.80
C LEU A 6 -8.93 12.91 3.35
N THR A 7 -9.84 12.33 2.57
CA THR A 7 -10.57 11.10 2.92
C THR A 7 -9.82 9.84 2.47
N VAL A 8 -10.15 8.70 3.07
CA VAL A 8 -9.59 7.39 2.68
C VAL A 8 -9.83 7.10 1.19
N GLU A 9 -11.03 7.38 0.68
CA GLU A 9 -11.36 7.18 -0.74
C GLU A 9 -10.52 8.06 -1.67
N GLN A 10 -10.26 9.31 -1.29
CA GLN A 10 -9.38 10.19 -2.04
C GLN A 10 -7.95 9.65 -2.08
N MET A 11 -7.46 9.06 -0.99
CA MET A 11 -6.15 8.41 -0.97
C MET A 11 -6.09 7.19 -1.87
N LYS A 12 -7.14 6.36 -1.91
CA LYS A 12 -7.26 5.22 -2.83
C LYS A 12 -7.23 5.66 -4.30
N GLN A 13 -7.69 6.88 -4.59
CA GLN A 13 -7.60 7.50 -5.92
C GLN A 13 -6.25 8.18 -6.18
N GLY A 14 -5.34 8.19 -5.21
CA GLY A 14 -3.99 8.73 -5.33
C GLY A 14 -3.88 10.22 -5.00
N LEU A 15 -4.93 10.84 -4.46
CA LEU A 15 -4.81 12.20 -3.93
C LEU A 15 -3.88 12.17 -2.72
N SER A 16 -2.80 12.93 -2.82
CA SER A 16 -1.84 13.11 -1.73
C SER A 16 -1.22 14.49 -1.83
N LYS A 17 -1.14 15.19 -0.69
CA LYS A 17 -0.42 16.46 -0.58
C LYS A 17 0.88 16.21 0.19
N PRO A 18 2.07 16.26 -0.44
CA PRO A 18 3.33 16.10 0.26
C PRO A 18 3.50 17.25 1.26
N ARG A 19 3.75 16.91 2.53
CA ARG A 19 4.06 17.92 3.57
C ARG A 19 5.36 18.66 3.26
N ASN A 20 6.34 17.96 2.70
CA ASN A 20 7.59 18.54 2.23
C ASN A 20 7.83 18.13 0.77
N ARG A 21 7.66 19.08 -0.14
CA ARG A 21 7.85 18.88 -1.59
C ARG A 21 9.30 18.57 -1.97
N GLY A 22 10.28 19.14 -1.26
CA GLY A 22 11.70 18.90 -1.54
C GLY A 22 12.08 17.43 -1.31
N ILE A 23 11.64 16.87 -0.18
CA ILE A 23 11.86 15.46 0.14
C ILE A 23 11.12 14.55 -0.86
N ALA A 24 9.86 14.86 -1.18
CA ALA A 24 9.08 14.11 -2.16
C ALA A 24 9.78 14.07 -3.53
N ASN A 25 10.24 15.23 -4.01
CA ASN A 25 10.95 15.33 -5.28
C ASN A 25 12.29 14.59 -5.26
N ALA A 26 13.02 14.63 -4.14
CA ALA A 26 14.26 13.87 -4.00
C ALA A 26 14.00 12.36 -4.12
N PHE A 27 12.94 11.83 -3.50
CA PHE A 27 12.58 10.41 -3.62
C PHE A 27 12.17 10.01 -5.05
N VAL A 28 11.44 10.88 -5.75
CA VAL A 28 11.12 10.66 -7.18
C VAL A 28 12.40 10.69 -8.02
N TYR A 29 13.27 11.68 -7.80
CA TYR A 29 14.54 11.82 -8.52
C TYR A 29 15.46 10.61 -8.32
N MET A 30 15.51 10.06 -7.11
CA MET A 30 16.29 8.88 -6.78
C MET A 30 15.66 7.57 -7.29
N GLY A 31 14.45 7.61 -7.86
CA GLY A 31 13.72 6.42 -8.32
C GLY A 31 13.23 5.51 -7.19
N ILE A 32 13.18 6.01 -5.94
CA ILE A 32 12.68 5.25 -4.78
C ILE A 32 11.15 5.15 -4.84
N VAL A 33 10.49 6.18 -5.37
CA VAL A 33 9.06 6.19 -5.64
C VAL A 33 8.80 6.61 -7.08
N GLU A 34 7.80 6.02 -7.72
CA GLU A 34 7.46 6.28 -9.12
C GLU A 34 6.94 7.71 -9.32
N THR A 35 5.94 8.08 -8.51
CA THR A 35 5.33 9.42 -8.48
C THR A 35 4.68 9.60 -7.12
N TRP A 36 4.67 10.83 -6.61
CA TRP A 36 4.00 11.10 -5.34
C TRP A 36 2.49 10.84 -5.44
N GLY A 37 1.95 10.03 -4.53
CA GLY A 37 0.54 9.67 -4.50
C GLY A 37 0.18 8.34 -5.20
N SER A 38 1.10 7.71 -5.95
CA SER A 38 0.81 6.42 -6.62
C SER A 38 0.81 5.21 -5.69
N GLY A 39 1.50 5.31 -4.54
CA GLY A 39 1.75 4.17 -3.66
C GLY A 39 0.48 3.50 -3.13
N ILE A 40 -0.46 4.28 -2.56
CA ILE A 40 -1.71 3.72 -2.01
C ILE A 40 -2.55 3.04 -3.10
N PRO A 41 -2.89 3.69 -4.24
CA PRO A 41 -3.60 3.02 -5.33
C PRO A 41 -2.94 1.71 -5.78
N LYS A 42 -1.61 1.71 -5.88
CA LYS A 42 -0.85 0.54 -6.34
C LYS A 42 -0.98 -0.63 -5.37
N ILE A 43 -0.89 -0.38 -4.06
CA ILE A 43 -1.07 -1.43 -3.04
C ILE A 43 -2.46 -2.06 -3.15
N TYR A 44 -3.53 -1.27 -3.32
CA TYR A 44 -4.88 -1.80 -3.50
C TYR A 44 -5.04 -2.61 -4.79
N ALA A 45 -4.47 -2.11 -5.89
CA ALA A 45 -4.49 -2.80 -7.18
C ALA A 45 -3.76 -4.14 -7.13
N GLU A 46 -2.58 -4.18 -6.51
CA GLU A 46 -1.80 -5.40 -6.33
C GLU A 46 -2.49 -6.39 -5.40
N SER A 47 -3.04 -5.93 -4.27
CA SER A 47 -3.83 -6.80 -3.39
C SER A 47 -4.97 -7.49 -4.15
N THR A 48 -5.66 -6.75 -5.02
CA THR A 48 -6.71 -7.32 -5.88
C THR A 48 -6.14 -8.32 -6.89
N ALA A 49 -5.07 -7.96 -7.59
CA ALA A 49 -4.43 -8.80 -8.60
C ALA A 49 -3.94 -10.14 -8.04
N TYR A 50 -3.41 -10.12 -6.81
CA TYR A 50 -2.93 -11.30 -6.10
C TYR A 50 -4.01 -12.00 -5.25
N ARG A 51 -5.27 -11.56 -5.30
CA ARG A 51 -6.40 -12.09 -4.51
C ARG A 51 -6.14 -12.09 -3.00
N LEU A 52 -5.44 -11.05 -2.55
CA LEU A 52 -5.14 -10.79 -1.15
C LEU A 52 -6.29 -10.03 -0.52
N ARG A 53 -6.37 -10.09 0.81
CA ARG A 53 -7.32 -9.26 1.55
C ARG A 53 -7.02 -7.79 1.27
N GLU A 54 -8.08 -7.01 1.04
CA GLU A 54 -7.97 -5.57 0.86
C GLU A 54 -7.31 -4.92 2.11
N PRO A 55 -6.29 -4.07 1.92
CA PRO A 55 -5.61 -3.43 3.03
C PRO A 55 -6.52 -2.44 3.76
N GLU A 56 -6.40 -2.39 5.08
CA GLU A 56 -7.14 -1.46 5.94
C GLU A 56 -6.26 -0.23 6.22
N LEU A 57 -6.79 0.96 5.94
CA LEU A 57 -6.12 2.24 6.22
C LEU A 57 -6.56 2.74 7.60
N ILE A 58 -5.68 2.63 8.57
CA ILE A 58 -5.94 3.07 9.94
C ILE A 58 -5.37 4.49 10.13
N PRO A 59 -6.21 5.50 10.40
CA PRO A 59 -5.73 6.86 10.67
C PRO A 59 -5.00 6.88 12.01
N SER A 60 -3.71 7.20 12.00
CA SER A 60 -2.94 7.46 13.21
C SER A 60 -2.46 8.91 13.27
N ASP A 61 -2.06 9.36 14.45
CA ASP A 61 -1.59 10.74 14.68
C ASP A 61 -0.22 11.04 14.07
N LEU A 62 0.51 10.04 13.59
CA LEU A 62 1.88 10.27 13.10
C LEU A 62 2.21 9.58 11.78
N ILE A 63 1.65 8.41 11.48
CA ILE A 63 2.03 7.59 10.32
C ILE A 63 0.82 6.75 9.87
N LEU A 64 0.49 6.74 8.58
CA LEU A 64 -0.48 5.79 8.06
C LEU A 64 0.00 4.36 8.36
N GLU A 65 -0.73 3.63 9.19
CA GLU A 65 -0.42 2.24 9.50
C GLU A 65 -1.17 1.34 8.50
N LEU A 66 -0.42 0.58 7.72
CA LEU A 66 -0.93 -0.39 6.75
C LEU A 66 -0.79 -1.79 7.35
N THR A 67 -1.90 -2.38 7.79
CA THR A 67 -1.91 -3.75 8.29
C THR A 67 -2.17 -4.71 7.13
N TYR A 68 -1.16 -5.52 6.79
CA TYR A 68 -1.30 -6.60 5.83
C TYR A 68 -1.42 -7.94 6.59
N THR A 69 -2.63 -8.52 6.64
CA THR A 69 -2.80 -9.89 7.13
C THR A 69 -2.50 -10.85 5.99
N ALA A 70 -1.27 -11.37 5.95
CA ALA A 70 -0.94 -12.49 5.07
C ALA A 70 -1.82 -13.70 5.44
N MET A 71 -2.45 -14.29 4.43
CA MET A 71 -3.32 -15.45 4.55
C MET A 71 -2.63 -16.64 5.26
N ASN A 72 -3.41 -17.39 6.04
CA ASN A 72 -3.05 -18.54 6.88
C ASN A 72 -1.81 -19.33 6.39
N PRO A 73 -0.76 -19.52 7.23
CA PRO A 73 0.44 -20.29 6.90
C PRO A 73 0.17 -21.67 6.27
N SER A 74 -0.96 -22.31 6.62
CA SER A 74 -1.37 -23.60 6.09
C SER A 74 -1.67 -23.59 4.58
N LEU A 75 -2.18 -22.48 4.03
CA LEU A 75 -2.47 -22.35 2.59
C LEU A 75 -1.18 -22.15 1.77
N MET A 76 -0.20 -21.42 2.31
CA MET A 76 1.12 -21.28 1.69
C MET A 76 1.88 -22.62 1.64
N ALA A 77 1.78 -23.44 2.70
CA ALA A 77 2.37 -24.77 2.72
C ALA A 77 1.75 -25.70 1.65
N LEU A 78 0.44 -25.64 1.46
CA LEU A 78 -0.25 -26.42 0.42
C LEU A 78 0.11 -25.96 -1.01
N MET A 79 0.26 -24.66 -1.24
CA MET A 79 0.68 -24.12 -2.53
C MET A 79 2.15 -24.43 -2.84
N ALA A 80 3.04 -24.41 -1.83
CA ALA A 80 4.44 -24.80 -1.99
C ALA A 80 4.59 -26.30 -2.32
N LEU A 81 3.80 -27.17 -1.66
CA LEU A 81 3.78 -28.60 -1.94
C LEU A 81 3.26 -28.90 -3.36
N ALA A 82 2.27 -28.14 -3.85
CA ALA A 82 1.76 -28.28 -5.20
C ALA A 82 2.79 -27.91 -6.29
N TRP A 83 3.76 -27.03 -5.98
CA TRP A 83 4.83 -26.64 -6.91
C TRP A 83 6.04 -27.60 -6.91
N THR A 84 6.21 -28.41 -5.86
CA THR A 84 7.35 -29.36 -5.73
C THR A 84 7.12 -30.75 -6.33
N VAL A 85 5.94 -31.02 -6.90
CA VAL A 85 5.58 -32.34 -7.46
C VAL A 85 5.37 -32.31 -8.99
N THR A 86 5.98 -31.35 -9.70
CA THR A 86 6.09 -31.37 -11.17
C THR A 86 7.55 -31.33 -11.56
#